data_AF-A0A2E3C8N4-F1
#
_entry.id   AF-A0A2E3C8N4-F1
#
_cell.length_a   1.000
_cell.length_b   1.000
_cell.length_c   1.000
_cell.angle_alpha   90.00
_cell.angle_beta   90.00
_cell.angle_gamma   90.00
#
_symmetry.space_group_name_H-M   'P 1'
#
loop_
_entity.id
_entity.type
_entity.pdbx_description
1 polymer ?
#
loop_
_entity_poly.entity_id
_entity_poly.type
_entity_poly.pdbx_seq_one_letter_code
_entity_poly.pdbx_strand_id
1 'polypeptide(L)'
;MATTWVDFSFDESNEVLDPVTSLDGYVQLSTRSSMDSLNLKQFDVGAIASFELDMMQLQPEKCDECKNELQGKRVVGSVIITELIDEQGRSGRIEADLTIDHIEERDSNDFLIQEWFVMNWDAGASSFNQIIRVIHSTTPWSIEQGSGSFLVGTESGYESRTGPNLVMGKITENQQLVRACLPDSFTCNGVSNWDIEMNVKRGNIGENMVVESPSGYSEISIPSNLEFSDSGLLGSLVNLTESNVPIATNCIQDPGSLNTAGSWEIEGSSSGIISPLSSVLASAGLPVLQIQINTGLLTVIDGEFGTCSHYVQDDSIAQIMVFEY
;
A
#
# COMPACT_ATOMS: atom_id res chain seq x y z
N MET A 1 -35.37 38.72 -0.70
CA MET A 1 -34.10 38.07 -1.12
C MET A 1 -34.43 36.60 -1.28
N ALA A 2 -34.39 36.08 -2.51
CA ALA A 2 -34.68 34.70 -2.81
C ALA A 2 -33.35 33.94 -2.81
N THR A 3 -33.20 32.98 -1.90
CA THR A 3 -32.06 32.05 -1.90
C THR A 3 -32.39 30.96 -2.90
N THR A 4 -31.75 31.01 -4.07
CA THR A 4 -31.82 29.96 -5.07
C THR A 4 -30.94 28.81 -4.58
N TRP A 5 -31.54 27.68 -4.22
CA TRP A 5 -30.81 26.44 -3.99
C TRP A 5 -30.53 25.84 -5.37
N VAL A 6 -29.25 25.71 -5.72
CA VAL A 6 -28.83 24.89 -6.86
C VAL A 6 -28.92 23.45 -6.39
N ASP A 7 -29.90 22.73 -6.91
CA ASP A 7 -30.05 21.29 -6.69
C ASP A 7 -29.00 20.59 -7.56
N PHE A 8 -27.97 20.04 -6.92
CA PHE A 8 -26.98 19.21 -7.60
C PHE A 8 -27.52 17.78 -7.59
N SER A 9 -28.09 17.32 -8.71
CA SER A 9 -28.32 15.89 -8.88
C SER A 9 -27.03 15.26 -9.39
N PHE A 10 -26.37 14.50 -8.53
CA PHE A 10 -25.38 13.53 -8.98
C PHE A 10 -26.17 12.41 -9.67
N ASP A 11 -26.10 12.34 -10.99
CA ASP A 11 -26.49 11.14 -11.73
C ASP A 11 -25.39 10.11 -11.44
N GLU A 12 -25.44 9.52 -10.25
CA GLU A 12 -24.67 8.32 -9.93
C GLU A 12 -25.24 7.20 -10.79
N SER A 13 -24.72 7.05 -12.01
CA SER A 13 -24.76 5.78 -12.68
C SER A 13 -23.99 4.81 -11.79
N ASN A 14 -24.69 4.16 -10.87
CA ASN A 14 -24.21 3.02 -10.09
C ASN A 14 -24.06 1.82 -11.04
N GLU A 15 -23.16 1.95 -12.02
CA GLU A 15 -22.62 0.80 -12.74
C GLU A 15 -21.77 0.05 -11.72
N VAL A 16 -22.39 -0.94 -11.07
CA VAL A 16 -21.69 -1.89 -10.21
C VAL A 16 -20.77 -2.68 -11.13
N LEU A 17 -19.48 -2.31 -11.15
CA LEU A 17 -18.47 -3.03 -11.89
C LEU A 17 -18.25 -4.38 -11.21
N ASP A 18 -18.18 -5.43 -12.01
CA ASP A 18 -17.75 -6.74 -11.53
C ASP A 18 -16.37 -6.65 -10.84
N PRO A 19 -16.10 -7.47 -9.81
CA PRO A 19 -14.83 -7.47 -9.12
C PRO A 19 -13.69 -7.88 -10.07
N VAL A 20 -12.49 -7.42 -9.75
CA VAL A 20 -11.28 -7.77 -10.52
C VAL A 20 -10.92 -9.21 -10.22
N THR A 21 -10.69 -9.99 -11.27
CA THR A 21 -10.32 -11.41 -11.17
C THR A 21 -8.85 -11.64 -11.49
N SER A 22 -8.29 -10.84 -12.39
CA SER A 22 -6.86 -10.90 -12.75
C SER A 22 -6.41 -9.59 -13.41
N LEU A 23 -5.12 -9.32 -13.35
CA LEU A 23 -4.48 -8.22 -14.06
C LEU A 23 -3.11 -8.63 -14.61
N ASP A 24 -2.83 -8.18 -15.82
CA ASP A 24 -1.54 -8.38 -16.49
C ASP A 24 -1.03 -7.05 -17.05
N GLY A 25 0.28 -6.86 -17.10
CA GLY A 25 0.82 -5.58 -17.54
C GLY A 25 2.29 -5.38 -17.22
N TYR A 26 2.69 -4.10 -17.20
CA TYR A 26 4.03 -3.71 -16.78
C TYR A 26 4.06 -2.40 -16.01
N VAL A 27 5.11 -2.24 -15.22
CA VAL A 27 5.56 -0.99 -14.62
C VAL A 27 7.01 -0.75 -15.03
N GLN A 28 7.29 0.38 -15.67
CA GLN A 28 8.62 0.90 -15.86
C GLN A 28 9.05 1.63 -14.58
N LEU A 29 10.10 1.13 -13.93
CA LEU A 29 10.67 1.65 -12.70
C LEU A 29 11.55 2.88 -12.99
N SER A 30 10.93 3.94 -13.49
CA SER A 30 11.60 5.15 -14.01
C SER A 30 12.17 6.07 -12.92
N THR A 31 11.85 5.83 -11.65
CA THR A 31 12.33 6.63 -10.51
C THR A 31 13.15 5.80 -9.53
N ARG A 32 13.99 6.46 -8.73
CA ARG A 32 14.79 5.78 -7.71
C ARG A 32 13.90 5.14 -6.63
N SER A 33 12.84 5.82 -6.21
CA SER A 33 11.86 5.27 -5.27
C SER A 33 11.20 4.00 -5.78
N SER A 34 10.87 3.90 -7.07
CA SER A 34 10.30 2.69 -7.67
C SER A 34 11.27 1.50 -7.75
N MET A 35 12.57 1.77 -7.90
CA MET A 35 13.60 0.73 -7.84
C MET A 35 13.79 0.25 -6.40
N ASP A 36 13.88 1.19 -5.46
CA ASP A 36 14.16 0.90 -4.06
C ASP A 36 13.01 0.14 -3.39
N SER A 37 11.76 0.37 -3.80
CA SER A 37 10.58 -0.35 -3.29
C SER A 37 10.60 -1.86 -3.58
N LEU A 38 11.40 -2.32 -4.54
CA LEU A 38 11.60 -3.73 -4.86
C LEU A 38 12.98 -4.24 -4.45
N ASN A 39 13.67 -3.50 -3.57
CA ASN A 39 15.02 -3.80 -3.10
C ASN A 39 16.07 -3.88 -4.23
N LEU A 40 15.98 -2.97 -5.20
CA LEU A 40 16.84 -2.92 -6.40
C LEU A 40 17.84 -1.75 -6.37
N LYS A 41 18.32 -1.38 -5.18
CA LYS A 41 19.15 -0.19 -4.93
C LYS A 41 20.44 -0.15 -5.77
N GLN A 42 20.96 -1.33 -6.13
CA GLN A 42 22.20 -1.54 -6.88
C GLN A 42 22.10 -1.42 -8.41
N PHE A 43 20.90 -1.21 -8.94
CA PHE A 43 20.66 -1.11 -10.40
C PHE A 43 20.28 0.31 -10.81
N ASP A 44 20.56 0.67 -12.05
CA ASP A 44 20.11 1.94 -12.67
C ASP A 44 18.58 2.01 -12.79
N VAL A 45 18.02 3.23 -12.83
CA VAL A 45 16.58 3.43 -13.05
C VAL A 45 16.18 3.01 -14.47
N GLY A 46 14.93 2.61 -14.65
CA GLY A 46 14.34 2.31 -15.95
C GLY A 46 14.08 0.84 -16.22
N ALA A 47 14.34 -0.05 -15.25
CA ALA A 47 13.98 -1.46 -15.35
C ALA A 47 12.47 -1.65 -15.60
N ILE A 48 12.11 -2.74 -16.27
CA ILE A 48 10.71 -3.03 -16.61
C ILE A 48 10.25 -4.26 -15.83
N ALA A 49 9.28 -4.06 -14.94
CA ALA A 49 8.61 -5.11 -14.19
C ALA A 49 7.31 -5.49 -14.90
N SER A 50 7.28 -6.64 -15.58
CA SER A 50 6.07 -7.23 -16.16
C SER A 50 5.43 -8.18 -15.17
N PHE A 51 4.12 -8.23 -15.09
CA PHE A 51 3.41 -9.05 -14.11
C PHE A 51 2.16 -9.71 -14.69
N GLU A 52 1.80 -10.83 -14.08
CA GLU A 52 0.52 -11.53 -14.26
C GLU A 52 0.04 -11.93 -12.86
N LEU A 53 -1.03 -11.29 -12.40
CA LEU A 53 -1.54 -11.42 -11.04
C LEU A 53 -3.03 -11.81 -11.06
N ASP A 54 -3.39 -12.72 -10.17
CA ASP A 54 -4.75 -13.17 -9.92
C ASP A 54 -5.26 -12.62 -8.58
N MET A 55 -6.57 -12.39 -8.53
CA MET A 55 -7.28 -11.90 -7.35
C MET A 55 -8.14 -13.01 -6.75
N MET A 56 -8.09 -13.15 -5.43
CA MET A 56 -8.92 -14.09 -4.66
C MET A 56 -9.59 -13.38 -3.49
N GLN A 57 -10.78 -13.83 -3.11
CA GLN A 57 -11.43 -13.37 -1.88
C GLN A 57 -11.01 -14.24 -0.70
N LEU A 58 -10.69 -13.60 0.43
CA LEU A 58 -10.29 -14.26 1.67
C LEU A 58 -11.41 -14.16 2.70
N GLN A 59 -11.56 -15.22 3.49
CA GLN A 59 -12.35 -15.25 4.71
C GLN A 59 -11.42 -15.57 5.89
N PRO A 60 -10.75 -14.55 6.47
CA PRO A 60 -9.86 -14.77 7.60
C PRO A 60 -10.65 -15.19 8.84
N GLU A 61 -10.05 -16.05 9.66
CA GLU A 61 -10.57 -16.31 11.00
C GLU A 61 -10.50 -15.05 11.86
N LYS A 62 -11.48 -14.87 12.75
CA LYS A 62 -11.55 -13.71 13.63
C LYS A 62 -10.34 -13.67 14.57
N CYS A 63 -9.64 -12.54 14.62
CA CYS A 63 -8.52 -12.35 15.54
C CYS A 63 -8.98 -12.08 16.98
N ASP A 64 -8.14 -12.38 17.97
CA ASP A 64 -8.46 -12.21 19.40
C ASP A 64 -8.77 -10.75 19.79
N GLU A 65 -8.12 -9.80 19.12
CA GLU A 65 -8.28 -8.36 19.34
C GLU A 65 -9.41 -7.74 18.48
N CYS A 66 -9.99 -8.51 17.57
CA CYS A 66 -10.98 -8.05 16.60
C CYS A 66 -12.37 -8.03 17.23
N LYS A 67 -13.14 -6.96 17.00
CA LYS A 67 -14.53 -6.86 17.49
C LYS A 67 -15.50 -7.48 16.50
N ASN A 68 -15.25 -7.33 15.21
CA ASN A 68 -16.08 -7.75 14.09
C ASN A 68 -15.42 -8.89 13.30
N GLU A 69 -16.18 -9.43 12.34
CA GLU A 69 -15.65 -10.40 11.38
C GLU A 69 -14.71 -9.72 10.39
N LEU A 70 -13.73 -10.48 9.91
CA LEU A 70 -12.74 -10.02 8.95
C LEU A 70 -13.15 -10.36 7.53
N GLN A 71 -12.74 -9.51 6.59
CA GLN A 71 -12.81 -9.77 5.16
C GLN A 71 -11.43 -9.52 4.56
N GLY A 72 -11.11 -10.18 3.45
CA GLY A 72 -9.86 -9.87 2.78
C GLY A 72 -9.85 -10.19 1.30
N LYS A 73 -8.78 -9.74 0.66
CA LYS A 73 -8.46 -9.98 -0.74
C LYS A 73 -6.99 -10.41 -0.82
N ARG A 74 -6.69 -11.38 -1.68
CA ARG A 74 -5.33 -11.80 -2.01
C ARG A 74 -5.03 -11.47 -3.45
N VAL A 75 -3.90 -10.81 -3.68
CA VAL A 75 -3.26 -10.68 -5.00
C VAL A 75 -2.12 -11.68 -5.02
N VAL A 76 -2.05 -12.54 -6.03
CA VAL A 76 -0.95 -13.50 -6.17
C VAL A 76 -0.55 -13.68 -7.62
N GLY A 77 0.73 -13.81 -7.90
CA GLY A 77 1.20 -14.16 -9.24
C GLY A 77 2.68 -13.90 -9.44
N SER A 78 3.08 -13.86 -10.72
CA SER A 78 4.48 -13.76 -11.10
C SER A 78 4.84 -12.34 -11.55
N VAL A 79 6.05 -11.91 -11.22
CA VAL A 79 6.64 -10.65 -11.65
C VAL A 79 8.01 -10.92 -12.25
N ILE A 80 8.23 -10.42 -13.46
CA ILE A 80 9.48 -10.56 -14.21
C ILE A 80 10.06 -9.17 -14.40
N ILE A 81 11.23 -8.93 -13.83
CA ILE A 81 11.95 -7.67 -13.98
C ILE A 81 13.09 -7.84 -14.97
N THR A 82 13.08 -7.03 -16.02
CA THR A 82 14.08 -6.98 -17.07
C THR A 82 14.72 -5.60 -17.15
N GLU A 83 15.72 -5.44 -18.01
CA GLU A 83 16.46 -4.17 -18.16
C GLU A 83 17.14 -3.70 -16.88
N LEU A 84 17.46 -4.64 -15.99
CA LEU A 84 18.29 -4.38 -14.81
C LEU A 84 19.73 -4.19 -15.28
N ILE A 85 20.25 -2.98 -15.15
CA ILE A 85 21.64 -2.66 -15.50
C ILE A 85 22.35 -2.26 -14.21
N ASP A 86 23.43 -2.95 -13.88
CA ASP A 86 24.26 -2.58 -12.72
C ASP A 86 25.29 -1.51 -13.07
N GLU A 87 26.00 -1.00 -12.05
CA GLU A 87 27.04 0.03 -12.22
C GLU A 87 28.19 -0.39 -13.17
N GLN A 88 28.34 -1.68 -13.47
CA GLN A 88 29.34 -2.24 -14.38
C GLN A 88 28.79 -2.44 -15.80
N GLY A 89 27.54 -2.05 -16.05
CA GLY A 89 26.85 -2.22 -17.32
C GLY A 89 26.40 -3.66 -17.60
N ARG A 90 26.36 -4.53 -16.59
CA ARG A 90 25.89 -5.91 -16.74
C ARG A 90 24.38 -5.94 -16.67
N SER A 91 23.78 -6.72 -17.57
CA SER A 91 22.34 -6.95 -17.58
C SER A 91 21.95 -8.08 -16.63
N GLY A 92 20.92 -7.84 -15.83
CA GLY A 92 20.27 -8.80 -14.97
C GLY A 92 18.81 -9.04 -15.36
N ARG A 93 18.24 -10.08 -14.77
CA ARG A 93 16.82 -10.42 -14.81
C ARG A 93 16.44 -10.99 -13.45
N ILE A 94 15.27 -10.60 -12.96
CA ILE A 94 14.67 -11.16 -11.75
C ILE A 94 13.34 -11.80 -12.14
N GLU A 95 13.11 -13.00 -11.63
CA GLU A 95 11.82 -13.67 -11.69
C GLU A 95 11.40 -13.85 -10.23
N ALA A 96 10.20 -13.37 -9.91
CA ALA A 96 9.73 -13.32 -8.55
C ALA A 96 8.27 -13.71 -8.45
N ASP A 97 7.89 -14.28 -7.31
CA ASP A 97 6.51 -14.50 -6.94
C ASP A 97 6.08 -13.40 -5.95
N LEU A 98 4.93 -12.79 -6.22
CA LEU A 98 4.33 -11.76 -5.38
C LEU A 98 3.07 -12.32 -4.75
N THR A 99 2.95 -12.19 -3.44
CA THR A 99 1.69 -12.39 -2.71
C THR A 99 1.40 -11.16 -1.84
N ILE A 100 0.20 -10.62 -1.95
CA ILE A 100 -0.29 -9.53 -1.12
C ILE A 100 -1.63 -9.95 -0.52
N ASP A 101 -1.70 -10.00 0.80
CA ASP A 101 -2.97 -10.10 1.52
C ASP A 101 -3.36 -8.75 2.09
N HIS A 102 -4.56 -8.30 1.76
CA HIS A 102 -5.19 -7.16 2.39
C HIS A 102 -6.41 -7.65 3.16
N ILE A 103 -6.32 -7.59 4.49
CA ILE A 103 -7.37 -8.01 5.41
C ILE A 103 -7.87 -6.78 6.14
N GLU A 104 -9.19 -6.67 6.29
CA GLU A 104 -9.85 -5.52 6.87
C GLU A 104 -10.83 -5.96 7.97
N GLU A 105 -10.88 -5.18 9.05
CA GLU A 105 -11.99 -5.18 9.99
C GLU A 105 -12.84 -3.93 9.77
N ARG A 106 -14.13 -4.13 9.52
CA ARG A 106 -15.11 -3.05 9.38
C ARG A 106 -16.18 -3.11 10.46
N ASP A 107 -16.71 -1.95 10.83
CA ASP A 107 -17.84 -1.85 11.74
C ASP A 107 -19.18 -2.11 11.03
N SER A 108 -20.29 -2.07 11.79
CA SER A 108 -21.64 -2.28 11.22
C SER A 108 -22.09 -1.21 10.22
N ASN A 109 -21.38 -0.08 10.14
CA ASN A 109 -21.62 1.02 9.20
C ASN A 109 -20.61 1.01 8.03
N ASP A 110 -19.89 -0.09 7.85
CA ASP A 110 -18.86 -0.29 6.82
C ASP A 110 -17.59 0.58 7.00
N PHE A 111 -17.40 1.14 8.19
CA PHE A 111 -16.21 1.91 8.46
C PHE A 111 -14.99 1.01 8.72
N LEU A 112 -13.88 1.30 8.03
CA LEU A 112 -12.60 0.62 8.25
C LEU A 112 -12.03 0.99 9.63
N ILE A 113 -11.95 -0.02 10.51
CA ILE A 113 -11.44 0.13 11.88
C ILE A 113 -9.95 -0.19 11.92
N GLN A 114 -9.57 -1.30 11.29
CA GLN A 114 -8.19 -1.70 11.17
C GLN A 114 -7.98 -2.55 9.92
N GLU A 115 -6.75 -2.56 9.43
CA GLU A 115 -6.35 -3.32 8.26
C GLU A 115 -4.96 -3.92 8.44
N TRP A 116 -4.74 -5.05 7.79
CA TRP A 116 -3.46 -5.72 7.66
C TRP A 116 -3.11 -5.81 6.19
N PHE A 117 -1.88 -5.43 5.88
CA PHE A 117 -1.29 -5.55 4.56
C PHE A 117 -0.05 -6.42 4.69
N VAL A 118 -0.11 -7.65 4.17
CA VAL A 118 0.97 -8.63 4.22
C VAL A 118 1.52 -8.80 2.82
N MET A 119 2.76 -8.34 2.60
CA MET A 119 3.47 -8.50 1.34
C MET A 119 4.56 -9.55 1.49
N ASN A 120 4.56 -10.52 0.59
CA ASN A 120 5.64 -11.47 0.39
C ASN A 120 6.16 -11.31 -1.05
N TRP A 121 7.41 -10.89 -1.16
CA TRP A 121 8.14 -10.78 -2.42
C TRP A 121 9.25 -11.83 -2.41
N ASP A 122 9.08 -12.90 -3.18
CA ASP A 122 10.09 -13.95 -3.34
C ASP A 122 10.86 -13.73 -4.64
N ALA A 123 12.03 -13.09 -4.54
CA ALA A 123 12.92 -12.78 -5.65
C ALA A 123 14.33 -13.37 -5.42
N GLY A 124 14.42 -14.50 -4.71
CA GLY A 124 15.68 -15.09 -4.30
C GLY A 124 16.46 -14.18 -3.34
N ALA A 125 17.57 -13.59 -3.80
CA ALA A 125 18.44 -12.76 -2.96
C ALA A 125 17.87 -11.37 -2.63
N SER A 126 16.88 -10.90 -3.40
CA SER A 126 16.18 -9.62 -3.16
C SER A 126 14.83 -9.82 -2.49
N SER A 127 14.54 -11.02 -1.99
CA SER A 127 13.29 -11.31 -1.30
C SER A 127 13.13 -10.49 -0.03
N PHE A 128 11.89 -10.12 0.27
CA PHE A 128 11.56 -9.46 1.53
C PHE A 128 10.13 -9.79 1.93
N ASN A 129 9.85 -9.71 3.23
CA ASN A 129 8.48 -9.80 3.75
C ASN A 129 8.17 -8.58 4.59
N GLN A 130 6.96 -8.08 4.44
CA GLN A 130 6.49 -6.91 5.16
C GLN A 130 5.07 -7.12 5.65
N ILE A 131 4.85 -6.84 6.93
CA ILE A 131 3.53 -6.84 7.55
C ILE A 131 3.25 -5.44 8.05
N ILE A 132 2.22 -4.81 7.53
CA ILE A 132 1.74 -3.50 8.00
C ILE A 132 0.38 -3.71 8.65
N ARG A 133 0.20 -3.24 9.87
CA ARG A 133 -1.10 -3.15 10.53
C ARG A 133 -1.40 -1.69 10.83
N VAL A 134 -2.56 -1.23 10.38
CA VAL A 134 -3.04 0.13 10.66
C VAL A 134 -4.30 0.03 11.50
N ILE A 135 -4.30 0.69 12.65
CA ILE A 135 -5.48 0.91 13.48
C ILE A 135 -5.89 2.36 13.26
N HIS A 136 -7.12 2.56 12.78
CA HIS A 136 -7.63 3.88 12.42
C HIS A 136 -8.34 4.53 13.62
N SER A 137 -8.00 5.78 13.95
CA SER A 137 -8.73 6.56 14.96
C SER A 137 -9.94 7.29 14.38
N THR A 138 -9.83 7.70 13.11
CA THR A 138 -10.92 8.21 12.28
C THR A 138 -10.98 7.37 11.03
N THR A 139 -12.18 6.99 10.64
CA THR A 139 -12.38 6.02 9.57
C THR A 139 -12.02 6.69 8.24
N PRO A 140 -11.03 6.18 7.49
CA PRO A 140 -10.78 6.69 6.15
C PRO A 140 -12.05 6.50 5.32
N TRP A 141 -12.33 7.44 4.43
CA TRP A 141 -13.48 7.34 3.53
C TRP A 141 -13.42 6.00 2.78
N SER A 142 -14.52 5.23 2.78
CA SER A 142 -14.57 3.93 2.12
C SER A 142 -14.17 4.07 0.64
N ILE A 143 -13.06 3.44 0.26
CA ILE A 143 -12.49 3.51 -1.10
C ILE A 143 -13.40 2.79 -2.10
N GLU A 144 -14.28 1.89 -1.65
CA GLU A 144 -15.28 1.26 -2.53
C GLU A 144 -16.27 2.28 -3.11
N GLN A 145 -16.30 3.53 -2.61
CA GLN A 145 -17.05 4.66 -3.19
C GLN A 145 -16.17 5.80 -3.75
N GLY A 146 -14.85 5.60 -3.88
CA GLY A 146 -13.89 6.71 -4.06
C GLY A 146 -13.32 6.94 -5.46
N SER A 147 -13.42 5.98 -6.39
CA SER A 147 -12.79 6.09 -7.73
C SER A 147 -13.39 7.20 -8.60
N GLY A 148 -14.62 7.63 -8.33
CA GLY A 148 -15.32 8.62 -9.16
C GLY A 148 -14.86 10.07 -8.94
N SER A 149 -14.27 10.40 -7.79
CA SER A 149 -14.03 11.81 -7.43
C SER A 149 -12.80 12.42 -8.10
N PHE A 150 -11.76 11.61 -8.35
CA PHE A 150 -10.53 12.04 -9.01
C PHE A 150 -10.55 11.82 -10.53
N LEU A 151 -11.53 11.08 -11.04
CA LEU A 151 -11.69 10.81 -12.47
C LEU A 151 -12.74 11.74 -13.11
N VAL A 152 -12.61 11.96 -14.42
CA VAL A 152 -13.61 12.61 -15.28
C VAL A 152 -13.90 11.66 -16.42
N GLY A 153 -15.18 11.47 -16.73
CA GLY A 153 -15.58 10.74 -17.92
C GLY A 153 -15.19 11.49 -19.20
N THR A 154 -14.64 10.77 -20.17
CA THR A 154 -14.33 11.22 -21.52
C THR A 154 -15.02 10.32 -22.54
N GLU A 155 -15.00 10.69 -23.82
CA GLU A 155 -15.59 9.85 -24.89
C GLU A 155 -14.94 8.45 -24.97
N SER A 156 -13.71 8.30 -24.48
CA SER A 156 -12.93 7.06 -24.52
C SER A 156 -12.79 6.33 -23.18
N GLY A 157 -13.37 6.85 -22.09
CA GLY A 157 -13.28 6.23 -20.77
C GLY A 157 -13.20 7.24 -19.64
N TYR A 158 -12.19 7.14 -18.78
CA TYR A 158 -11.98 8.04 -17.65
C TYR A 158 -10.54 8.56 -17.58
N GLU A 159 -10.37 9.80 -17.14
CA GLU A 159 -9.06 10.44 -16.99
C GLU A 159 -8.96 11.19 -15.65
N SER A 160 -7.77 11.24 -15.05
CA SER A 160 -7.54 11.99 -13.80
C SER A 160 -7.76 13.50 -13.96
N ARG A 161 -8.50 14.10 -13.01
CA ARG A 161 -8.74 15.56 -12.91
C ARG A 161 -7.47 16.36 -12.67
N THR A 162 -6.63 15.87 -11.77
CA THR A 162 -5.41 16.52 -11.28
C THR A 162 -4.48 15.45 -10.71
N GLY A 163 -3.17 15.59 -10.90
CA GLY A 163 -2.17 14.61 -10.42
C GLY A 163 -1.69 13.70 -11.55
N PRO A 164 -0.93 12.62 -11.24
CA PRO A 164 -0.24 11.84 -12.26
C PRO A 164 -1.23 11.40 -13.33
N ASN A 165 -0.85 11.58 -14.60
CA ASN A 165 -1.72 11.26 -15.73
C ASN A 165 -2.17 9.81 -15.57
N LEU A 166 -3.47 9.61 -15.37
CA LEU A 166 -4.11 8.30 -15.22
C LEU A 166 -5.28 8.24 -16.18
N VAL A 167 -5.30 7.19 -16.99
CA VAL A 167 -6.33 6.95 -18.01
C VAL A 167 -6.85 5.54 -17.85
N MET A 168 -8.17 5.40 -17.82
CA MET A 168 -8.87 4.13 -17.87
C MET A 168 -9.68 4.04 -19.17
N GLY A 169 -9.31 3.11 -20.05
CA GLY A 169 -10.04 2.82 -21.28
C GLY A 169 -10.82 1.52 -21.17
N LYS A 170 -12.01 1.46 -21.79
CA LYS A 170 -12.76 0.20 -21.94
C LYS A 170 -12.25 -0.55 -23.17
N ILE A 171 -11.75 -1.78 -22.99
CA ILE A 171 -11.38 -2.66 -24.12
C ILE A 171 -12.58 -3.51 -24.53
N THR A 172 -13.18 -4.21 -23.56
CA THR A 172 -14.42 -4.99 -23.73
C THR A 172 -15.36 -4.73 -22.54
N GLU A 173 -16.49 -5.43 -22.44
CA GLU A 173 -17.40 -5.33 -21.28
C GLU A 173 -16.69 -5.66 -19.96
N ASN A 174 -15.82 -6.66 -19.96
CA ASN A 174 -15.17 -7.21 -18.77
C ASN A 174 -13.66 -6.95 -18.74
N GLN A 175 -13.14 -6.10 -19.63
CA GLN A 175 -11.71 -5.79 -19.70
C GLN A 175 -11.48 -4.29 -19.82
N GLN A 176 -10.63 -3.77 -18.95
CA GLN A 176 -10.24 -2.36 -18.89
C GLN A 176 -8.73 -2.23 -19.08
N LEU A 177 -8.31 -1.13 -19.69
CA LEU A 177 -6.92 -0.73 -19.80
C LEU A 177 -6.67 0.40 -18.80
N VAL A 178 -5.73 0.23 -17.89
CA VAL A 178 -5.28 1.27 -16.96
C VAL A 178 -3.89 1.71 -17.38
N ARG A 179 -3.70 3.01 -17.59
CA ARG A 179 -2.40 3.62 -17.89
C ARG A 179 -2.11 4.74 -16.92
N ALA A 180 -0.90 4.79 -16.39
CA ALA A 180 -0.51 5.83 -15.45
C ALA A 180 0.96 6.25 -15.55
N CYS A 181 1.25 7.44 -15.04
CA CYS A 181 2.61 7.87 -14.73
C CYS A 181 2.94 7.61 -13.25
N LEU A 182 4.18 7.22 -12.97
CA LEU A 182 4.70 7.25 -11.60
C LEU A 182 4.84 8.71 -11.13
N PRO A 183 4.67 8.98 -9.83
CA PRO A 183 5.04 10.27 -9.24
C PRO A 183 6.48 10.62 -9.58
N ASP A 184 6.74 11.89 -9.91
CA ASP A 184 8.07 12.42 -10.24
C ASP A 184 8.80 11.73 -11.43
N SER A 185 8.07 10.99 -12.26
CA SER A 185 8.60 10.46 -13.52
C SER A 185 8.81 11.57 -14.55
N PHE A 186 10.06 11.77 -14.96
CA PHE A 186 10.40 12.72 -16.02
C PHE A 186 10.16 12.16 -17.43
N THR A 187 10.10 10.84 -17.56
CA THR A 187 9.96 10.15 -18.85
C THR A 187 8.50 9.96 -19.26
N CYS A 188 7.58 9.93 -18.30
CA CYS A 188 6.16 9.78 -18.57
C CYS A 188 5.51 11.12 -18.92
N ASN A 189 4.76 11.14 -20.02
CA ASN A 189 4.09 12.34 -20.51
C ASN A 189 2.57 12.19 -20.58
N GLY A 190 2.03 11.01 -20.25
CA GLY A 190 0.59 10.74 -20.24
C GLY A 190 -0.09 10.85 -21.60
N VAL A 191 0.67 10.83 -22.70
CA VAL A 191 0.15 10.92 -24.07
C VAL A 191 0.75 9.81 -24.93
N SER A 192 2.08 9.78 -25.04
CA SER A 192 2.81 8.80 -25.85
C SER A 192 3.70 7.87 -25.04
N ASN A 193 4.02 8.23 -23.79
CA ASN A 193 4.82 7.40 -22.90
C ASN A 193 4.15 7.28 -21.53
N TRP A 194 4.08 6.03 -21.05
CA TRP A 194 3.40 5.62 -19.82
C TRP A 194 4.35 4.75 -19.01
N ASP A 195 4.48 5.03 -17.70
CA ASP A 195 5.26 4.16 -16.83
C ASP A 195 4.49 2.88 -16.50
N ILE A 196 3.16 2.97 -16.37
CA ILE A 196 2.30 1.86 -15.99
C ILE A 196 1.31 1.59 -17.12
N GLU A 197 1.18 0.33 -17.52
CA GLU A 197 0.12 -0.15 -18.39
C GLU A 197 -0.38 -1.51 -17.91
N MET A 198 -1.68 -1.63 -17.68
CA MET A 198 -2.30 -2.82 -17.08
C MET A 198 -3.62 -3.16 -17.76
N ASN A 199 -3.79 -4.41 -18.13
CA ASN A 199 -5.07 -4.99 -18.52
C ASN A 199 -5.75 -5.55 -17.26
N VAL A 200 -6.91 -5.01 -16.92
CA VAL A 200 -7.72 -5.42 -15.78
C VAL A 200 -8.88 -6.25 -16.29
N LYS A 201 -8.99 -7.51 -15.85
CA LYS A 201 -10.11 -8.40 -16.17
C LYS A 201 -11.05 -8.48 -14.98
N ARG A 202 -12.34 -8.35 -15.26
CA ARG A 202 -13.42 -8.36 -14.26
C ARG A 202 -14.36 -9.52 -14.50
N GLY A 203 -14.98 -10.01 -13.43
CA GLY A 203 -15.93 -11.11 -13.48
C GLY A 203 -16.20 -11.70 -12.10
N ASN A 204 -16.54 -12.97 -12.05
CA ASN A 204 -16.78 -13.67 -10.79
C ASN A 204 -15.45 -14.15 -10.17
N ILE A 205 -15.12 -13.65 -8.97
CA ILE A 205 -13.88 -13.97 -8.24
C ILE A 205 -13.88 -15.35 -7.56
N GLY A 206 -14.99 -16.09 -7.61
CA GLY A 206 -15.10 -17.43 -7.05
C GLY A 206 -15.49 -17.44 -5.56
N GLU A 207 -15.26 -18.58 -4.90
CA GLU A 207 -15.58 -18.77 -3.48
C GLU A 207 -14.45 -18.23 -2.57
N ASN A 208 -14.83 -17.79 -1.38
CA ASN A 208 -13.87 -17.28 -0.40
C ASN A 208 -12.93 -18.40 0.08
N MET A 209 -11.63 -18.10 0.11
CA MET A 209 -10.61 -18.95 0.72
C MET A 209 -10.52 -18.66 2.22
N VAL A 210 -10.74 -19.67 3.06
CA VAL A 210 -10.52 -19.54 4.51
C VAL A 210 -9.03 -19.50 4.79
N VAL A 211 -8.60 -18.50 5.57
CA VAL A 211 -7.21 -18.30 5.98
C VAL A 211 -7.12 -18.07 7.48
N GLU A 212 -5.95 -18.30 8.06
CA GLU A 212 -5.70 -18.05 9.48
C GLU A 212 -5.92 -16.58 9.84
N SER A 213 -6.22 -16.34 11.12
CA SER A 213 -6.39 -14.97 11.63
C SER A 213 -5.09 -14.18 11.45
N PRO A 214 -5.16 -12.88 11.06
CA PRO A 214 -3.96 -12.06 10.95
C PRO A 214 -3.29 -11.88 12.31
N SER A 215 -2.00 -11.59 12.30
CA SER A 215 -1.20 -11.44 13.52
C SER A 215 -1.72 -10.29 14.40
N GLY A 216 -1.78 -10.58 15.71
CA GLY A 216 -2.03 -9.58 16.76
C GLY A 216 -0.84 -8.64 16.95
N TYR A 217 -0.79 -7.93 18.08
CA TYR A 217 0.45 -7.29 18.52
C TYR A 217 0.75 -7.64 19.97
N SER A 218 2.02 -7.52 20.34
CA SER A 218 2.47 -7.70 21.72
C SER A 218 3.35 -6.53 22.14
N GLU A 219 3.27 -6.16 23.42
CA GLU A 219 4.18 -5.19 24.02
C GLU A 219 5.56 -5.82 24.22
N ILE A 220 6.58 -5.14 23.70
CA ILE A 220 8.00 -5.51 23.79
C ILE A 220 8.70 -4.53 24.72
N SER A 221 9.37 -5.05 25.75
CA SER A 221 10.20 -4.23 26.65
C SER A 221 11.51 -3.83 25.99
N ILE A 222 11.89 -2.56 26.09
CA ILE A 222 13.11 -2.00 25.49
C ILE A 222 14.18 -1.80 26.56
N PRO A 223 15.32 -2.52 26.50
CA PRO A 223 16.47 -2.29 27.37
C PRO A 223 17.07 -0.89 27.21
N SER A 224 17.57 -0.31 28.30
CA SER A 224 18.11 1.06 28.32
C SER A 224 19.52 1.22 27.73
N ASN A 225 20.12 0.15 27.22
CA ASN A 225 21.53 0.10 26.81
C ASN A 225 21.73 -0.38 25.36
N LEU A 226 20.72 -0.20 24.50
CA LEU A 226 20.79 -0.51 23.08
C LEU A 226 21.50 0.61 22.30
N GLU A 227 22.06 0.27 21.14
CA GLU A 227 22.50 1.26 20.16
C GLU A 227 21.30 1.96 19.52
N PHE A 228 21.51 3.14 18.93
CA PHE A 228 20.43 3.89 18.29
C PHE A 228 20.09 3.27 16.93
N SER A 229 18.81 3.01 16.66
CA SER A 229 18.36 2.43 15.39
C SER A 229 18.18 3.49 14.31
N ASP A 230 18.09 3.05 13.05
CA ASP A 230 17.57 3.89 11.97
C ASP A 230 16.05 4.08 12.11
N SER A 231 15.50 5.11 11.45
CA SER A 231 14.08 5.49 11.56
C SER A 231 13.12 4.61 10.76
N GLY A 232 13.62 3.56 10.11
CA GLY A 232 12.83 2.58 9.36
C GLY A 232 12.01 3.16 8.20
N LEU A 233 11.11 2.34 7.67
CA LEU A 233 10.25 2.73 6.54
C LEU A 233 9.42 3.98 6.86
N LEU A 234 8.69 3.97 7.98
CA LEU A 234 7.80 5.06 8.35
C LEU A 234 8.55 6.38 8.52
N GLY A 235 9.76 6.30 9.07
CA GLY A 235 10.60 7.47 9.30
C GLY A 235 11.13 8.13 8.04
N SER A 236 11.26 7.39 6.94
CA SER A 236 11.66 7.96 5.64
C SER A 236 10.56 8.82 4.98
N LEU A 237 9.33 8.73 5.46
CA LEU A 237 8.15 9.34 4.84
C LEU A 237 7.78 10.69 5.45
N VAL A 238 8.42 11.05 6.56
CA VAL A 238 8.07 12.22 7.36
C VAL A 238 9.31 12.95 7.87
N ASN A 239 9.10 14.18 8.34
CA ASN A 239 10.14 14.90 9.05
C ASN A 239 10.17 14.43 10.51
N LEU A 240 11.37 14.16 11.02
CA LEU A 240 11.60 13.56 12.32
C LEU A 240 12.50 14.44 13.18
N THR A 241 12.20 14.48 14.47
CA THR A 241 13.07 14.98 15.53
C THR A 241 13.32 13.87 16.53
N GLU A 242 14.58 13.58 16.85
CA GLU A 242 14.91 12.54 17.84
C GLU A 242 14.21 12.80 19.19
N SER A 243 13.67 11.74 19.77
CA SER A 243 13.00 11.76 21.08
C SER A 243 13.54 10.63 21.98
N ASN A 244 13.07 10.62 23.23
CA ASN A 244 13.47 9.58 24.17
C ASN A 244 12.84 8.25 23.77
N VAL A 245 13.65 7.19 23.76
CA VAL A 245 13.18 5.83 23.54
C VAL A 245 12.28 5.41 24.73
N PRO A 246 11.04 4.96 24.50
CA PRO A 246 10.15 4.51 25.57
C PRO A 246 10.67 3.22 26.21
N ILE A 247 10.15 2.86 27.38
CA ILE A 247 10.52 1.62 28.08
C ILE A 247 9.93 0.36 27.43
N ALA A 248 8.91 0.53 26.57
CA ALA A 248 8.22 -0.52 25.86
C ALA A 248 7.57 0.04 24.59
N THR A 249 7.31 -0.84 23.62
CA THR A 249 6.59 -0.52 22.38
C THR A 249 5.77 -1.72 21.90
N ASN A 250 4.75 -1.51 21.08
CA ASN A 250 4.00 -2.62 20.48
C ASN A 250 4.67 -3.11 19.21
N CYS A 251 4.58 -4.42 18.98
CA CYS A 251 5.08 -5.03 17.77
C CYS A 251 4.15 -6.14 17.26
N ILE A 252 3.94 -6.23 15.95
CA ILE A 252 3.04 -7.24 15.33
C ILE A 252 3.62 -8.66 15.46
N GLN A 253 4.95 -8.76 15.52
CA GLN A 253 5.69 -10.01 15.58
C GLN A 253 6.82 -9.86 16.58
N ASP A 254 7.29 -10.97 17.14
CA ASP A 254 8.42 -10.93 18.06
C ASP A 254 9.73 -10.66 17.30
N PRO A 255 10.40 -9.52 17.49
CA PRO A 255 11.67 -9.24 16.82
C PRO A 255 12.84 -10.08 17.38
N GLY A 256 12.63 -10.84 18.46
CA GLY A 256 13.67 -11.60 19.15
C GLY A 256 14.52 -10.71 20.05
N SER A 257 15.80 -11.05 20.24
CA SER A 257 16.70 -10.23 21.05
C SER A 257 16.93 -8.87 20.37
N LEU A 258 16.68 -7.79 21.11
CA LEU A 258 16.85 -6.43 20.59
C LEU A 258 18.32 -6.04 20.51
N ASN A 259 18.70 -5.45 19.37
CA ASN A 259 20.05 -4.95 19.09
C ASN A 259 20.11 -3.42 19.17
N THR A 260 19.10 -2.76 18.60
CA THR A 260 19.02 -1.30 18.51
C THR A 260 17.61 -0.82 18.86
N ALA A 261 17.50 0.43 19.31
CA ALA A 261 16.23 1.11 19.46
C ALA A 261 16.38 2.61 19.23
N GLY A 262 15.42 3.20 18.53
CA GLY A 262 15.35 4.62 18.23
C GLY A 262 13.93 5.13 18.36
N SER A 263 13.81 6.42 18.64
CA SER A 263 12.51 7.07 18.82
C SER A 263 12.56 8.49 18.27
N TRP A 264 11.49 8.89 17.59
CA TRP A 264 11.38 10.19 16.93
C TRP A 264 9.98 10.76 17.12
N GLU A 265 9.93 12.05 17.44
CA GLU A 265 8.74 12.88 17.33
C GLU A 265 8.55 13.29 15.86
N ILE A 266 7.33 13.12 15.37
CA ILE A 266 6.94 13.58 14.04
C ILE A 266 6.45 15.03 14.17
N GLU A 267 7.25 15.98 13.69
CA GLU A 267 6.91 17.40 13.74
C GLU A 267 6.09 17.82 12.51
N GLY A 268 4.92 18.43 12.72
CA GLY A 268 4.25 19.24 11.68
C GLY A 268 2.73 19.11 11.55
N SER A 269 2.12 20.20 11.07
CA SER A 269 0.68 20.47 10.94
C SER A 269 0.03 20.00 9.64
N SER A 270 0.72 19.21 8.83
CA SER A 270 0.17 18.60 7.61
C SER A 270 -0.02 17.11 7.83
N SER A 271 -1.26 16.68 7.99
CA SER A 271 -1.63 15.28 7.88
C SER A 271 -1.11 14.74 6.54
N GLY A 272 -0.09 13.89 6.58
CA GLY A 272 0.43 13.22 5.41
C GLY A 272 -0.44 12.00 5.12
N ILE A 273 -1.21 12.02 4.04
CA ILE A 273 -1.77 10.78 3.48
C ILE A 273 -0.69 10.18 2.59
N ILE A 274 -0.10 9.08 3.02
CA ILE A 274 0.86 8.34 2.22
C ILE A 274 0.09 7.25 1.48
N SER A 275 -0.12 7.49 0.18
CA SER A 275 -0.60 6.47 -0.74
C SER A 275 -0.22 6.84 -2.19
N PRO A 276 1.09 6.83 -2.51
CA PRO A 276 1.64 7.41 -3.75
C PRO A 276 1.11 6.79 -5.05
N LEU A 277 0.37 5.67 -4.98
CA LEU A 277 -0.29 5.02 -6.12
C LEU A 277 -1.75 4.64 -5.86
N SER A 278 -2.38 5.17 -4.80
CA SER A 278 -3.78 4.85 -4.45
C SER A 278 -4.74 4.95 -5.62
N SER A 279 -4.67 6.03 -6.39
CA SER A 279 -5.55 6.23 -7.54
C SER A 279 -5.35 5.18 -8.63
N VAL A 280 -4.10 4.83 -8.93
CA VAL A 280 -3.75 3.83 -9.95
C VAL A 280 -4.19 2.43 -9.50
N LEU A 281 -3.88 2.06 -8.26
CA LEU A 281 -4.25 0.77 -7.67
C LEU A 281 -5.77 0.64 -7.54
N ALA A 282 -6.45 1.66 -7.02
CA ALA A 282 -7.92 1.70 -6.93
C ALA A 282 -8.58 1.61 -8.31
N SER A 283 -8.05 2.32 -9.31
CA SER A 283 -8.52 2.23 -10.71
C SER A 283 -8.34 0.82 -11.29
N ALA A 284 -7.28 0.12 -10.89
CA ALA A 284 -7.06 -1.28 -11.22
C ALA A 284 -7.84 -2.27 -10.35
N GLY A 285 -8.64 -1.77 -9.38
CA GLY A 285 -9.38 -2.59 -8.41
C GLY A 285 -8.49 -3.39 -7.45
N LEU A 286 -7.24 -2.97 -7.29
CA LEU A 286 -6.28 -3.53 -6.34
C LEU A 286 -6.50 -2.97 -4.93
N PRO A 287 -6.13 -3.73 -3.89
CA PRO A 287 -6.02 -3.23 -2.53
C PRO A 287 -5.23 -1.92 -2.44
N VAL A 288 -5.70 -0.99 -1.62
CA VAL A 288 -5.03 0.30 -1.38
C VAL A 288 -4.85 0.51 0.10
N LEU A 289 -3.59 0.63 0.51
CA LEU A 289 -3.25 1.08 1.86
C LEU A 289 -3.16 2.61 1.86
N GLN A 290 -3.94 3.24 2.74
CA GLN A 290 -3.87 4.69 2.98
C GLN A 290 -3.43 4.93 4.41
N ILE A 291 -2.20 5.43 4.56
CA ILE A 291 -1.63 5.70 5.87
C ILE A 291 -1.77 7.19 6.15
N GLN A 292 -2.44 7.54 7.25
CA GLN A 292 -2.52 8.92 7.73
C GLN A 292 -1.52 9.10 8.87
N ILE A 293 -0.48 9.90 8.63
CA ILE A 293 0.51 10.25 9.66
C ILE A 293 0.33 11.71 10.06
N ASN A 294 0.19 11.93 11.37
CA ASN A 294 0.10 13.23 12.02
C ASN A 294 1.22 13.37 13.06
N THR A 295 1.12 14.35 13.96
CA THR A 295 2.01 14.43 15.12
C THR A 295 1.84 13.18 16.00
N GLY A 296 2.97 12.67 16.48
CA GLY A 296 3.01 11.43 17.23
C GLY A 296 4.45 10.97 17.45
N LEU A 297 4.56 9.80 18.07
CA LEU A 297 5.82 9.15 18.39
C LEU A 297 6.01 7.93 17.49
N LEU A 298 7.12 7.90 16.75
CA LEU A 298 7.61 6.72 16.04
C LEU A 298 8.71 6.07 16.87
N THR A 299 8.53 4.81 17.25
CA THR A 299 9.57 3.98 17.87
C THR A 299 9.96 2.88 16.90
N VAL A 300 11.26 2.70 16.67
CA VAL A 300 11.81 1.62 15.85
C VAL A 300 12.73 0.78 16.71
N ILE A 301 12.59 -0.54 16.62
CA ILE A 301 13.47 -1.50 17.28
C ILE A 301 13.93 -2.53 16.24
N ASP A 302 15.24 -2.81 16.21
CA ASP A 302 15.78 -3.89 15.38
C ASP A 302 16.17 -5.07 16.27
N GLY A 303 15.65 -6.25 15.94
CA GLY A 303 15.98 -7.49 16.62
C GLY A 303 16.66 -8.51 15.71
N GLU A 304 16.83 -9.72 16.22
CA GLU A 304 17.39 -10.86 15.48
C GLU A 304 16.52 -11.32 14.31
N PHE A 305 15.19 -11.20 14.45
CA PHE A 305 14.24 -11.72 13.47
C PHE A 305 13.68 -10.66 12.54
N GLY A 306 13.89 -9.38 12.83
CA GLY A 306 13.46 -8.30 11.95
C GLY A 306 13.36 -6.95 12.64
N THR A 307 12.93 -5.97 11.86
CA THR A 307 12.75 -4.59 12.30
C THR A 307 11.29 -4.33 12.58
N CYS A 308 11.00 -3.74 13.73
CA CYS A 308 9.67 -3.35 14.13
C CYS A 308 9.55 -1.84 14.29
N SER A 309 8.68 -1.23 13.49
CA SER A 309 8.35 0.18 13.57
C SER A 309 6.94 0.32 14.14
N HIS A 310 6.78 1.18 15.15
CA HIS A 310 5.50 1.46 15.79
C HIS A 310 5.31 2.97 15.93
N TYR A 311 4.31 3.48 15.23
CA TYR A 311 3.85 4.86 15.34
C TYR A 311 2.58 4.93 16.17
N VAL A 312 2.53 5.89 17.09
CA VAL A 312 1.36 6.25 17.89
C VAL A 312 1.09 7.74 17.76
N GLN A 313 -0.16 8.09 17.44
CA GLN A 313 -0.58 9.49 17.37
C GLN A 313 -0.81 10.08 18.78
N ASP A 314 -0.39 11.33 19.02
CA ASP A 314 -0.38 11.98 20.35
C ASP A 314 -1.73 11.96 21.10
N ASP A 315 -2.84 12.05 20.37
CA ASP A 315 -4.20 12.26 20.92
C ASP A 315 -5.20 11.15 20.55
N SER A 316 -4.77 10.04 19.93
CA SER A 316 -5.71 9.08 19.34
C SER A 316 -5.30 7.61 19.47
N ILE A 317 -6.24 6.70 19.21
CA ILE A 317 -6.01 5.24 19.14
C ILE A 317 -5.24 4.86 17.85
N ALA A 318 -4.97 5.82 16.96
CA ALA A 318 -4.33 5.51 15.68
C ALA A 318 -2.92 4.99 15.92
N GLN A 319 -2.68 3.79 15.40
CA GLN A 319 -1.41 3.12 15.48
C GLN A 319 -1.07 2.57 14.11
N ILE A 320 0.19 2.71 13.73
CA ILE A 320 0.73 2.02 12.56
C ILE A 320 1.86 1.17 13.08
N MET A 321 1.78 -0.13 12.81
CA MET A 321 2.85 -1.05 13.09
C MET A 321 3.34 -1.63 11.77
N VAL A 322 4.66 -1.72 11.62
CA VAL A 322 5.32 -2.32 10.47
C VAL A 322 6.33 -3.31 10.99
N PHE A 323 6.34 -4.52 10.43
CA PHE A 323 7.39 -5.50 10.65
C PHE A 323 8.03 -5.88 9.33
N GLU A 324 9.36 -5.86 9.29
CA GLU A 324 10.17 -6.13 8.09
C GLU A 324 11.15 -7.28 8.37
N TYR A 325 11.18 -8.29 7.49
CA TYR A 325 12.07 -9.46 7.52
C TYR A 325 12.97 -9.51 6.28
#